data_AF-A0A7J4SCY9-F1
#
_entry.id   AF-A0A7J4SCY9-F1
#
_cell.length_a   1.000
_cell.length_b   1.000
_cell.length_c   1.000
_cell.angle_alpha   90.00
_cell.angle_beta   90.00
_cell.angle_gamma   90.00
#
_symmetry.space_group_name_H-M   'P 1'
#
loop_
_entity.id
_entity.type
_entity.pdbx_description
1 polymer ?
#
loop_
_entity_poly.entity_id
_entity_poly.type
_entity_poly.pdbx_seq_one_letter_code
_entity_poly.pdbx_strand_id
1 'polypeptide(L)'
;MDDQQQRSGWAANGPAGRIATPFDSSITGNNQVLPARLVRIQHLACLPLWETQLRSEKKSNHTIRSYMSTARRFSATVIPGEEEVDIEEISITEMHDRCNPNNGRLDLFIQAIANLRPATINARIAAVSHLFRYIGHRIPDWVHRPTASRPLPRTLTREEVMRVRKAAQDSENPLAHPIITLLLDTGMRVSELCALETGTIDLADRSARVYGG
;
A
#
# COMPACT_ATOMS: atom_id res chain seq x y z
N MET A 1 -11.01 -69.05 18.32
CA MET A 1 -11.64 -68.39 17.17
C MET A 1 -11.25 -66.94 17.30
N ASP A 2 -10.22 -66.59 16.53
CA ASP A 2 -9.42 -65.38 16.63
C ASP A 2 -10.11 -64.19 15.97
N ASP A 3 -10.37 -63.13 16.74
CA ASP A 3 -10.75 -61.83 16.19
C ASP A 3 -9.48 -61.00 15.92
N GLN A 4 -8.93 -61.16 14.72
CA GLN A 4 -7.95 -60.23 14.17
C GLN A 4 -8.65 -58.98 13.64
N GLN A 5 -8.59 -57.91 14.44
CA GLN A 5 -8.97 -56.57 14.04
C GLN A 5 -8.00 -56.07 12.95
N GLN A 6 -8.51 -55.95 11.72
CA GLN A 6 -7.77 -55.44 10.56
C GLN A 6 -7.32 -53.99 10.81
N ARG A 7 -6.00 -53.83 11.01
CA ARG A 7 -5.32 -52.53 10.96
C ARG A 7 -5.39 -52.01 9.52
N SER A 8 -6.09 -50.91 9.31
CA SER A 8 -6.15 -50.21 8.02
C SER A 8 -4.74 -49.81 7.58
N GLY A 9 -4.40 -50.20 6.35
CA GLY A 9 -3.06 -50.07 5.77
C GLY A 9 -2.55 -48.64 5.73
N TRP A 10 -1.55 -48.36 6.54
CA TRP A 10 -0.53 -47.37 6.23
C TRP A 10 0.58 -48.13 5.52
N ALA A 11 0.73 -47.91 4.22
CA ALA A 11 1.82 -48.49 3.46
C ALA A 11 3.16 -48.01 4.04
N ALA A 12 4.02 -48.94 4.46
CA ALA A 12 5.34 -48.66 5.03
C ALA A 12 6.34 -48.01 4.04
N ASN A 13 5.95 -47.86 2.76
CA ASN A 13 6.76 -47.29 1.68
C ASN A 13 5.98 -46.20 0.89
N GLY A 14 5.24 -45.33 1.56
CA GLY A 14 4.74 -44.09 0.96
C GLY A 14 5.88 -43.08 0.79
N PRO A 15 5.88 -42.22 -0.24
CA PRO A 15 6.91 -41.20 -0.40
C PRO A 15 6.94 -40.35 0.88
N ALA A 16 8.12 -40.27 1.50
CA ALA A 16 8.33 -39.51 2.73
C ALA A 16 7.63 -38.15 2.61
N GLY A 17 6.70 -37.89 3.52
CA GLY A 17 5.83 -36.71 3.48
C GLY A 17 6.66 -35.45 3.42
N ARG A 18 6.91 -34.94 2.22
CA ARG A 18 7.27 -33.54 2.03
C ARG A 18 6.06 -32.77 2.51
N ILE A 19 6.26 -31.94 3.54
CA ILE A 19 5.34 -30.85 3.84
C ILE A 19 5.32 -30.01 2.57
N ALA A 20 4.39 -30.30 1.67
CA ALA A 20 4.15 -29.48 0.50
C ALA A 20 3.83 -28.10 1.05
N THR A 21 4.67 -27.11 0.76
CA THR A 21 4.29 -25.73 1.01
C THR A 21 3.00 -25.52 0.22
N PRO A 22 1.95 -24.88 0.78
CA PRO A 22 0.65 -24.74 0.11
C PRO A 22 0.71 -24.02 -1.27
N PHE A 23 1.89 -23.57 -1.67
CA PHE A 23 2.20 -22.85 -2.89
C PHE A 23 3.42 -23.44 -3.64
N ASP A 24 3.70 -24.73 -3.46
CA ASP A 24 4.71 -25.44 -4.25
C ASP A 24 4.39 -25.26 -5.76
N SER A 25 5.39 -24.80 -6.52
CA SER A 25 5.25 -24.51 -7.95
C SER A 25 4.94 -25.75 -8.77
N SER A 26 5.24 -26.94 -8.23
CA SER A 26 4.88 -28.23 -8.82
C SER A 26 3.38 -28.58 -8.66
N ILE A 27 2.69 -28.00 -7.67
CA ILE A 27 1.27 -28.26 -7.38
C ILE A 27 0.36 -27.16 -7.98
N THR A 28 0.81 -25.92 -8.01
CA THR A 28 0.01 -24.76 -8.48
C THR A 28 0.21 -24.41 -9.95
N GLY A 29 1.19 -25.02 -10.64
CA GLY A 29 1.52 -24.75 -12.04
C GLY A 29 2.09 -23.35 -12.31
N ASN A 30 2.23 -22.52 -11.27
CA ASN A 30 2.74 -21.16 -11.35
C ASN A 30 4.13 -21.13 -10.74
N ASN A 31 5.15 -21.28 -11.58
CA ASN A 31 6.51 -20.98 -11.18
C ASN A 31 6.55 -19.45 -10.92
N GLN A 32 6.66 -19.03 -9.66
CA GLN A 32 6.85 -17.62 -9.27
C GLN A 32 8.23 -17.17 -9.76
N VAL A 33 8.29 -16.87 -11.06
CA VAL A 33 9.48 -16.51 -11.80
C VAL A 33 9.40 -15.03 -12.12
N LEU A 34 10.55 -14.37 -12.01
CA LEU A 34 10.67 -12.97 -12.39
C LEU A 34 10.12 -12.75 -13.81
N PRO A 35 9.19 -11.79 -14.02
CA PRO A 35 8.60 -11.53 -15.32
C PRO A 35 9.66 -11.29 -16.39
N ALA A 36 9.45 -11.83 -17.60
CA ALA A 36 10.42 -11.72 -18.70
C ALA A 36 10.87 -10.27 -18.98
N ARG A 37 9.98 -9.29 -18.78
CA ARG A 37 10.27 -7.85 -18.91
C ARG A 37 11.33 -7.33 -17.92
N LEU A 38 11.48 -7.98 -16.76
CA LEU A 38 12.39 -7.58 -15.69
C LEU A 38 13.73 -8.34 -15.73
N VAL A 39 13.80 -9.50 -16.38
CA VAL A 39 15.01 -10.35 -16.43
C VAL A 39 16.26 -9.60 -16.92
N ARG A 40 16.12 -8.76 -17.95
CA ARG A 40 17.26 -8.01 -18.52
C ARG A 40 17.80 -6.91 -17.60
N ILE A 41 16.95 -6.42 -16.69
CA ILE A 41 17.26 -5.32 -15.77
C ILE A 41 17.32 -5.79 -14.32
N GLN A 42 17.38 -7.10 -14.09
CA GLN A 42 17.18 -7.71 -12.78
C GLN A 42 18.22 -7.28 -11.72
N HIS A 43 19.38 -6.83 -12.17
CA HIS A 43 20.49 -6.35 -11.34
C HIS A 43 20.33 -4.89 -10.88
N LEU A 44 19.38 -4.13 -11.44
CA LEU A 44 19.14 -2.74 -11.08
C LEU A 44 18.29 -2.61 -9.81
N ALA A 45 18.41 -1.47 -9.13
CA ALA A 45 17.65 -1.16 -7.92
C ALA A 45 16.13 -1.21 -8.16
N CYS A 46 15.41 -1.98 -7.35
CA CYS A 46 14.00 -2.27 -7.61
C CYS A 46 13.08 -1.07 -7.35
N LEU A 47 13.26 -0.37 -6.23
CA LEU A 47 12.34 0.69 -5.79
C LEU A 47 12.31 1.90 -6.73
N PRO A 48 13.44 2.45 -7.21
CA PRO A 48 13.43 3.56 -8.18
C PRO A 48 12.77 3.19 -9.52
N LEU A 49 12.98 1.96 -10.01
CA LEU A 49 12.34 1.48 -11.22
C LEU A 49 10.83 1.29 -11.04
N TRP A 50 10.43 0.75 -9.89
CA TRP A 50 9.02 0.65 -9.55
C TRP A 50 8.35 2.02 -9.40
N GLU A 51 9.04 3.01 -8.83
CA GLU A 51 8.54 4.38 -8.77
C GLU A 51 8.28 4.97 -10.16
N THR A 52 9.21 4.74 -11.11
CA THR A 52 9.06 5.18 -12.50
C THR A 52 7.87 4.49 -13.18
N GLN A 53 7.63 3.22 -12.88
CA GLN A 53 6.43 2.51 -13.32
C GLN A 53 5.15 3.13 -12.74
N LEU A 54 5.12 3.49 -11.46
CA LEU A 54 3.94 4.14 -10.86
C LEU A 54 3.66 5.50 -11.52
N ARG A 55 4.71 6.23 -11.90
CA ARG A 55 4.59 7.50 -12.64
C ARG A 55 4.06 7.28 -14.06
N SER A 56 4.53 6.25 -14.78
CA SER A 56 4.04 5.95 -16.13
C SER A 56 2.57 5.52 -16.15
N GLU A 57 2.10 4.90 -15.07
CA GLU A 57 0.68 4.59 -14.83
C GLU A 57 -0.16 5.80 -14.41
N LYS A 58 0.41 7.01 -14.40
CA LYS A 58 -0.24 8.26 -14.02
C LYS A 58 -0.81 8.24 -12.59
N LYS A 59 -0.19 7.50 -11.66
CA LYS A 59 -0.56 7.58 -10.23
C LYS A 59 -0.24 8.97 -9.68
N SER A 60 -1.09 9.49 -8.80
CA SER A 60 -0.83 10.77 -8.14
C SER A 60 0.45 10.72 -7.29
N ASN A 61 1.11 11.88 -7.11
CA ASN A 61 2.28 11.98 -6.24
C ASN A 61 1.98 11.50 -4.80
N HIS A 62 0.76 11.74 -4.30
CA HIS A 62 0.34 11.24 -2.99
C HIS A 62 0.29 9.70 -2.96
N THR A 63 -0.30 9.09 -3.99
CA THR A 63 -0.37 7.63 -4.11
C THR A 63 1.02 7.02 -4.23
N ILE A 64 1.90 7.59 -5.06
CA ILE A 64 3.29 7.15 -5.20
C ILE A 64 4.00 7.19 -3.85
N ARG A 65 3.94 8.31 -3.13
CA ARG A 65 4.54 8.43 -1.79
C ARG A 65 4.00 7.40 -0.80
N SER A 66 2.69 7.19 -0.78
CA SER A 66 2.04 6.20 0.08
C SER A 66 2.49 4.77 -0.25
N TYR A 67 2.58 4.45 -1.54
CA TYR A 67 3.00 3.15 -2.04
C TYR A 67 4.47 2.89 -1.72
N MET A 68 5.36 3.84 -2.04
CA MET A 68 6.79 3.76 -1.75
C MET A 68 7.05 3.63 -0.25
N SER A 69 6.39 4.43 0.59
CA SER A 69 6.51 4.29 2.05
C SER A 69 6.10 2.92 2.56
N THR A 70 5.05 2.33 1.97
CA THR A 70 4.59 0.99 2.34
C THR A 70 5.56 -0.09 1.86
N ALA A 71 6.02 -0.01 0.60
CA ALA A 71 6.98 -0.96 0.04
C ALA A 71 8.28 -0.98 0.83
N ARG A 72 8.84 0.20 1.17
CA ARG A 72 10.02 0.30 2.03
C ARG A 72 9.83 -0.43 3.36
N ARG A 73 8.69 -0.17 4.03
CA ARG A 73 8.38 -0.82 5.32
C ARG A 73 8.21 -2.32 5.19
N PHE A 74 7.58 -2.79 4.12
CA PHE A 74 7.42 -4.21 3.83
C PHE A 74 8.78 -4.87 3.56
N SER A 75 9.57 -4.33 2.63
CA SER A 75 10.88 -4.87 2.24
C SER A 75 11.90 -4.84 3.38
N ALA A 76 11.81 -3.87 4.28
CA ALA A 76 12.66 -3.73 5.46
C ALA A 76 12.20 -4.57 6.67
N THR A 77 11.02 -5.20 6.61
CA THR A 77 10.59 -6.12 7.68
C THR A 77 11.57 -7.29 7.70
N VAL A 78 12.30 -7.54 8.79
CA VAL A 78 13.27 -8.65 8.90
C VAL A 78 12.59 -9.90 9.43
N ILE A 79 12.84 -11.07 8.82
CA ILE A 79 12.41 -12.37 9.35
C ILE A 79 13.53 -13.01 10.20
N PRO A 80 13.22 -13.93 11.13
CA PRO A 80 14.24 -14.58 11.94
C PRO A 80 15.34 -15.24 11.09
N GLY A 81 16.61 -14.88 11.32
CA GLY A 81 17.75 -15.41 10.59
C GLY A 81 18.20 -14.59 9.38
N GLU A 82 17.52 -13.48 9.06
CA GLU A 82 17.99 -12.51 8.07
C GLU A 82 18.71 -11.32 8.72
N GLU A 83 19.62 -10.72 7.97
CA GLU A 83 20.24 -9.44 8.30
C GLU A 83 19.40 -8.26 7.76
N GLU A 84 19.60 -7.09 8.36
CA GLU A 84 19.08 -5.84 7.81
C GLU A 84 19.79 -5.52 6.49
N VAL A 85 19.03 -5.01 5.52
CA VAL A 85 19.55 -4.69 4.19
C VAL A 85 19.10 -3.28 3.81
N ASP A 86 19.95 -2.54 3.11
CA ASP A 86 19.55 -1.29 2.48
C ASP A 86 18.60 -1.56 1.30
N ILE A 87 17.31 -1.37 1.58
CA ILE A 87 16.21 -1.60 0.65
C ILE A 87 16.21 -0.65 -0.56
N GLU A 88 16.96 0.45 -0.55
CA GLU A 88 17.08 1.35 -1.71
C GLU A 88 18.05 0.79 -2.76
N GLU A 89 19.01 -0.02 -2.33
CA GLU A 89 20.07 -0.55 -3.20
C GLU A 89 19.80 -1.98 -3.67
N ILE A 90 18.84 -2.69 -3.07
CA ILE A 90 18.55 -4.07 -3.47
C ILE A 90 18.09 -4.19 -4.92
N SER A 91 18.68 -5.17 -5.60
CA SER A 91 18.37 -5.52 -6.98
C SER A 91 16.92 -6.02 -7.11
N ILE A 92 16.38 -6.03 -8.33
CA ILE A 92 15.08 -6.64 -8.63
C ILE A 92 15.06 -8.13 -8.29
N THR A 93 16.15 -8.86 -8.52
CA THR A 93 16.24 -10.29 -8.16
C THR A 93 16.16 -10.48 -6.65
N GLU A 94 16.94 -9.72 -5.87
CA GLU A 94 16.89 -9.77 -4.41
C GLU A 94 15.49 -9.36 -3.90
N MET A 95 14.91 -8.29 -4.45
CA MET A 95 13.56 -7.86 -4.08
C MET A 95 12.51 -8.93 -4.43
N HIS A 96 12.66 -9.66 -5.53
CA HIS A 96 11.80 -10.79 -5.88
C HIS A 96 11.81 -11.86 -4.80
N ASP A 97 12.98 -12.27 -4.33
CA ASP A 97 13.10 -13.32 -3.34
C ASP A 97 12.63 -12.83 -1.96
N ARG A 98 12.90 -11.57 -1.61
CA ARG A 98 12.38 -10.94 -0.39
C ARG A 98 10.86 -10.81 -0.37
N CYS A 99 10.24 -10.56 -1.54
CA CYS A 99 8.79 -10.46 -1.71
C CYS A 99 8.09 -11.82 -1.83
N ASN A 100 8.82 -12.94 -1.70
CA ASN A 100 8.22 -14.27 -1.74
C ASN A 100 7.12 -14.39 -0.65
N PRO A 101 5.84 -14.62 -1.01
CA PRO A 101 4.76 -14.71 -0.04
C PRO A 101 4.91 -15.85 0.97
N ASN A 102 5.75 -16.84 0.68
CA ASN A 102 5.88 -18.09 1.45
C ASN A 102 6.99 -18.06 2.50
N ASN A 103 7.78 -16.98 2.58
CA ASN A 103 8.88 -16.85 3.54
C ASN A 103 8.45 -16.29 4.91
N GLY A 104 7.16 -16.00 5.11
CA GLY A 104 6.61 -15.44 6.35
C GLY A 104 6.75 -13.92 6.51
N ARG A 105 7.45 -13.21 5.61
CA ARG A 105 7.57 -11.74 5.69
C ARG A 105 6.22 -11.05 5.52
N LEU A 106 5.37 -11.59 4.63
CA LEU A 106 4.02 -11.08 4.42
C LEU A 106 3.18 -11.22 5.69
N ASP A 107 3.25 -12.36 6.36
CA ASP A 107 2.57 -12.61 7.65
C ASP A 107 3.01 -11.60 8.71
N LEU A 108 4.32 -11.41 8.90
CA LEU A 108 4.86 -10.42 9.84
C LEU A 108 4.40 -9.00 9.49
N PHE A 109 4.42 -8.64 8.21
CA PHE A 109 3.94 -7.34 7.77
C PHE A 109 2.44 -7.15 8.06
N ILE A 110 1.60 -8.15 7.78
CA ILE A 110 0.17 -8.08 8.06
C ILE A 110 -0.09 -7.93 9.57
N GLN A 111 0.63 -8.68 10.41
CA GLN A 111 0.55 -8.53 11.87
C GLN A 111 1.00 -7.13 12.33
N ALA A 112 2.08 -6.59 11.74
CA ALA A 112 2.59 -5.26 12.06
C ALA A 112 1.60 -4.13 11.72
N ILE A 113 0.67 -4.36 10.79
CA ILE A 113 -0.34 -3.36 10.40
C ILE A 113 -1.73 -3.64 10.99
N ALA A 114 -1.92 -4.74 11.73
CA ALA A 114 -3.22 -5.20 12.21
C ALA A 114 -3.94 -4.18 13.12
N ASN A 115 -3.18 -3.40 13.90
CA ASN A 115 -3.73 -2.40 14.82
C ASN A 115 -4.03 -1.03 14.17
N LEU A 116 -3.91 -0.90 12.84
CA LEU A 116 -4.19 0.34 12.14
C LEU A 116 -5.68 0.46 11.76
N ARG A 117 -6.10 1.68 11.39
CA ARG A 117 -7.45 1.90 10.87
C ARG A 117 -7.68 1.06 9.60
N PRO A 118 -8.88 0.49 9.37
CA PRO A 118 -9.17 -0.32 8.19
C PRO A 118 -8.80 0.34 6.85
N ALA A 119 -9.02 1.65 6.73
CA ALA A 119 -8.61 2.41 5.54
C ALA A 119 -7.09 2.39 5.31
N THR A 120 -6.31 2.52 6.39
CA THR A 120 -4.84 2.45 6.33
C THR A 120 -4.36 1.04 5.99
N ILE A 121 -4.98 0.00 6.57
CA ILE A 121 -4.69 -1.41 6.23
C ILE A 121 -4.95 -1.65 4.74
N ASN A 122 -6.12 -1.24 4.23
CA ASN A 122 -6.47 -1.40 2.83
C ASN A 122 -5.51 -0.67 1.88
N ALA A 123 -5.10 0.56 2.23
CA ALA A 123 -4.11 1.29 1.44
C ALA A 123 -2.75 0.57 1.40
N ARG A 124 -2.30 0.02 2.54
CA ARG A 124 -1.05 -0.73 2.61
C ARG A 124 -1.11 -2.06 1.85
N ILE A 125 -2.19 -2.83 2.01
CA ILE A 125 -2.43 -4.05 1.23
C ILE A 125 -2.46 -3.73 -0.26
N ALA A 126 -3.08 -2.61 -0.68
CA ALA A 126 -3.09 -2.20 -2.08
C ALA A 126 -1.68 -1.91 -2.63
N ALA A 127 -0.84 -1.22 -1.86
CA ALA A 127 0.55 -0.96 -2.23
C ALA A 127 1.36 -2.26 -2.37
N VAL A 128 1.29 -3.17 -1.38
CA VAL A 128 1.98 -4.47 -1.43
C VAL A 128 1.46 -5.34 -2.58
N SER A 129 0.14 -5.38 -2.79
CA SER A 129 -0.47 -6.09 -3.93
C SER A 129 0.08 -5.58 -5.26
N HIS A 130 0.28 -4.28 -5.38
CA HIS A 130 0.83 -3.67 -6.58
C HIS A 130 2.31 -3.99 -6.78
N LEU A 131 3.10 -3.94 -5.70
CA LEU A 131 4.51 -4.35 -5.73
C LEU A 131 4.65 -5.81 -6.14
N PHE A 132 3.84 -6.71 -5.56
CA PHE A 132 3.85 -8.14 -5.87
C PHE A 132 3.58 -8.35 -7.36
N ARG A 133 2.51 -7.74 -7.88
CA ARG A 133 2.20 -7.81 -9.32
C ARG A 133 3.33 -7.27 -10.19
N TYR A 134 3.99 -6.20 -9.77
CA TYR A 134 5.13 -5.65 -10.49
C TYR A 134 6.28 -6.67 -10.56
N ILE A 135 6.60 -7.31 -9.44
CA ILE A 135 7.75 -8.21 -9.32
C ILE A 135 7.46 -9.64 -9.82
N GLY A 136 6.19 -9.99 -10.03
CA GLY A 136 5.77 -11.30 -10.56
C GLY A 136 5.12 -12.22 -9.54
N HIS A 137 4.96 -11.76 -8.31
CA HIS A 137 4.23 -12.47 -7.26
C HIS A 137 2.73 -12.20 -7.34
N ARG A 138 1.96 -13.08 -6.71
CA ARG A 138 0.54 -12.89 -6.44
C ARG A 138 0.34 -12.76 -4.94
N ILE A 139 -0.60 -11.90 -4.54
CA ILE A 139 -0.98 -11.83 -3.14
C ILE A 139 -1.77 -13.10 -2.79
N PRO A 140 -1.44 -13.81 -1.69
CA PRO A 140 -2.17 -15.00 -1.28
C PRO A 140 -3.63 -14.72 -0.92
N ASP A 141 -4.51 -15.69 -1.13
CA ASP A 141 -5.95 -15.55 -0.91
C ASP A 141 -6.32 -15.35 0.57
N TRP A 142 -5.48 -15.81 1.51
CA TRP A 142 -5.68 -15.62 2.93
C TRP A 142 -5.50 -14.15 3.39
N VAL A 143 -4.91 -13.29 2.55
CA VAL A 143 -4.75 -11.87 2.86
C VAL A 143 -6.08 -11.14 2.66
N HIS A 144 -6.86 -11.09 3.73
CA HIS A 144 -8.16 -10.44 3.73
C HIS A 144 -8.05 -8.93 3.96
N ARG A 145 -8.83 -8.17 3.19
CA ARG A 145 -8.97 -6.72 3.35
C ARG A 145 -10.06 -6.42 4.37
N PRO A 146 -9.79 -5.66 5.44
CA PRO A 146 -10.82 -5.31 6.41
C PRO A 146 -11.89 -4.43 5.77
N THR A 147 -13.15 -4.66 6.14
CA THR A 147 -14.26 -3.81 5.73
C THR A 147 -14.07 -2.41 6.32
N ALA A 148 -13.96 -1.41 5.46
CA ALA A 148 -13.89 -0.03 5.90
C ALA A 148 -15.30 0.48 6.20
N SER A 149 -15.64 0.66 7.48
CA SER A 149 -16.82 1.44 7.84
C SER A 149 -16.56 2.90 7.46
N ARG A 150 -17.49 3.50 6.73
CA ARG A 150 -17.48 4.93 6.42
C ARG A 150 -18.43 5.59 7.40
N PRO A 151 -17.96 6.07 8.58
CA PRO A 151 -18.81 6.87 9.44
C PRO A 151 -19.24 8.10 8.65
N LEU A 152 -20.47 8.57 8.91
CA LEU A 152 -20.94 9.82 8.35
C LEU A 152 -19.93 10.94 8.70
N PRO A 153 -19.51 11.76 7.73
CA PRO A 153 -18.64 12.89 8.01
C PRO A 153 -19.25 13.78 9.09
N ARG A 154 -18.48 14.09 10.13
CA ARG A 154 -18.90 15.09 11.11
C ARG A 154 -18.71 16.47 10.50
N THR A 155 -19.80 17.22 10.37
CA THR A 155 -19.74 18.63 9.96
C THR A 155 -19.52 19.53 11.17
N LEU A 156 -18.84 20.66 10.96
CA LEU A 156 -18.72 21.69 11.98
C LEU A 156 -20.08 22.35 12.23
N THR A 157 -20.38 22.63 13.49
CA THR A 157 -21.50 23.49 13.88
C THR A 157 -21.21 24.95 13.51
N ARG A 158 -22.26 25.78 13.43
CA ARG A 158 -22.10 27.21 13.13
C ARG A 158 -21.17 27.92 14.11
N GLU A 159 -21.24 27.57 15.40
CA GLU A 159 -20.36 28.11 16.44
C GLU A 159 -18.90 27.68 16.24
N GLU A 160 -18.66 26.42 15.87
CA GLU A 160 -17.32 25.92 15.53
C GLU A 160 -16.74 26.63 14.30
N VAL A 161 -17.54 26.87 13.27
CA VAL A 161 -17.11 27.64 12.08
C VAL A 161 -16.71 29.07 12.48
N MET A 162 -17.51 29.73 13.32
CA MET A 162 -17.18 31.08 13.81
C MET A 162 -15.90 31.09 14.65
N ARG A 163 -15.69 30.09 15.50
CA ARG A 163 -14.44 29.93 16.28
C ARG A 163 -13.23 29.73 15.37
N VAL A 164 -13.34 28.89 14.35
CA VAL A 164 -12.26 28.67 13.38
C VAL A 164 -11.95 29.94 12.60
N ARG A 165 -12.96 30.69 12.16
CA ARG A 165 -12.76 31.96 11.44
C ARG A 165 -12.06 33.00 12.31
N LYS A 166 -12.45 33.13 13.58
CA LYS A 166 -11.80 34.05 14.55
C LYS A 166 -10.35 33.65 14.81
N ALA A 167 -10.09 32.36 15.07
CA ALA A 167 -8.73 31.88 15.28
C ALA A 167 -7.82 32.09 14.05
N ALA A 168 -8.37 32.03 12.83
CA ALA A 168 -7.63 32.31 11.61
C ALA A 168 -7.34 33.81 11.42
N GLN A 169 -8.22 34.70 11.91
CA GLN A 169 -8.01 36.16 11.90
C GLN A 169 -6.96 36.59 12.92
N ASP A 170 -6.98 35.98 14.11
CA ASP A 170 -6.06 36.26 15.21
C ASP A 170 -4.68 35.58 15.02
N SER A 171 -4.50 34.81 13.94
CA SER A 171 -3.26 34.08 13.67
C SER A 171 -2.13 35.00 13.22
N GLU A 172 -0.92 34.78 13.74
CA GLU A 172 0.29 35.46 13.28
C GLU A 172 0.63 35.16 11.82
N ASN A 173 0.12 34.06 11.25
CA ASN A 173 0.34 33.71 9.86
C ASN A 173 -0.63 34.49 8.95
N PRO A 174 -0.15 35.43 8.11
CA PRO A 174 -1.01 36.25 7.26
C PRO A 174 -1.80 35.44 6.22
N LEU A 175 -1.38 34.20 5.93
CA LEU A 175 -2.09 33.30 5.02
C LEU A 175 -3.22 32.52 5.68
N ALA A 176 -3.27 32.45 7.02
CA ALA A 176 -4.26 31.64 7.72
C ALA A 176 -5.69 32.12 7.43
N HIS A 177 -5.95 33.41 7.57
CA HIS A 177 -7.26 33.99 7.30
C HIS A 177 -7.78 33.76 5.87
N PRO A 178 -7.03 34.10 4.80
CA PRO A 178 -7.51 33.89 3.43
C PRO A 178 -7.67 32.41 3.08
N ILE A 179 -6.76 31.53 3.52
CA ILE A 179 -6.86 30.07 3.28
C ILE A 179 -8.13 29.50 3.92
N ILE A 180 -8.34 29.78 5.20
CA ILE A 180 -9.50 29.26 5.94
C ILE A 180 -10.81 29.83 5.37
N THR A 181 -10.82 31.11 4.99
CA THR A 181 -11.98 31.74 4.35
C THR A 181 -12.31 31.07 3.02
N LEU A 182 -11.32 30.85 2.15
CA LEU A 182 -11.53 30.16 0.87
C LEU A 182 -12.07 28.73 1.07
N LEU A 183 -11.50 27.96 1.99
CA LEU A 183 -11.95 26.59 2.26
C LEU A 183 -13.38 26.55 2.81
N LEU A 184 -13.73 27.46 3.73
CA LEU A 184 -15.06 27.50 4.34
C LEU A 184 -16.14 28.02 3.38
N ASP A 185 -15.83 29.02 2.56
CA ASP A 185 -16.82 29.73 1.76
C ASP A 185 -17.03 29.07 0.38
N THR A 186 -16.00 28.40 -0.18
CA THR A 186 -16.09 27.74 -1.49
C THR A 186 -16.25 26.22 -1.41
N GLY A 187 -15.87 25.61 -0.28
CA GLY A 187 -15.87 24.16 -0.11
C GLY A 187 -14.82 23.41 -0.96
N MET A 188 -13.85 24.11 -1.54
CA MET A 188 -12.78 23.48 -2.33
C MET A 188 -11.91 22.54 -1.48
N ARG A 189 -11.36 21.50 -2.10
CA ARG A 189 -10.42 20.58 -1.44
C ARG A 189 -9.09 21.28 -1.21
N VAL A 190 -8.37 20.85 -0.16
CA VAL A 190 -7.02 21.38 0.14
C VAL A 190 -6.07 21.24 -1.06
N SER A 191 -6.15 20.14 -1.81
CA SER A 191 -5.35 19.94 -3.02
C SER A 191 -5.70 20.92 -4.15
N GLU A 192 -6.96 21.33 -4.27
CA GLU A 192 -7.41 22.30 -5.27
C GLU A 192 -6.93 23.71 -4.89
N LEU A 193 -7.00 24.07 -3.60
CA LEU A 193 -6.43 25.31 -3.08
C LEU A 193 -4.91 25.39 -3.32
N CYS A 194 -4.17 24.30 -3.07
CA CYS A 194 -2.73 24.26 -3.29
C CYS A 194 -2.33 24.36 -4.78
N ALA A 195 -3.24 24.03 -5.69
CA ALA A 195 -3.02 24.09 -7.14
C ALA A 195 -3.56 25.39 -7.77
N LEU A 196 -4.12 26.31 -6.96
CA LEU A 196 -4.71 27.54 -7.45
C LEU A 196 -3.63 28.50 -7.95
N GLU A 197 -3.79 28.98 -9.18
CA GLU A 197 -2.89 29.94 -9.81
C GLU A 197 -3.55 31.32 -9.89
N THR A 198 -2.76 32.39 -9.83
CA THR A 198 -3.29 33.76 -9.90
C THR A 198 -4.10 34.03 -11.17
N GLY A 199 -3.73 33.41 -12.30
CA GLY A 199 -4.47 33.51 -13.56
C GLY A 199 -5.81 32.77 -13.59
N THR A 200 -6.11 31.97 -12.56
CA THR A 200 -7.38 31.23 -12.44
C THR A 200 -8.40 31.93 -11.54
N ILE A 201 -8.01 33.05 -10.91
CA ILE A 201 -8.85 33.82 -9.99
C ILE A 201 -9.34 35.07 -10.72
N ASP A 202 -10.65 35.22 -10.80
CA ASP A 202 -11.29 36.43 -11.28
C ASP A 202 -11.87 37.21 -10.08
N LEU A 203 -11.22 38.32 -9.73
CA LEU A 203 -11.66 39.18 -8.62
C LEU A 203 -12.83 40.08 -8.99
N ALA A 204 -13.04 40.36 -10.29
CA ALA A 204 -14.18 41.17 -10.73
C ALA A 204 -15.47 40.35 -10.61
N ASP A 205 -15.43 39.10 -11.07
CA ASP A 205 -16.56 38.16 -11.01
C ASP A 205 -16.62 37.38 -9.68
N ARG A 206 -15.63 37.59 -8.79
CA ARG A 206 -15.47 36.86 -7.51
C ARG A 206 -15.52 35.34 -7.68
N SER A 207 -14.88 34.84 -8.74
CA SER A 207 -14.89 33.44 -9.11
C SER A 207 -13.47 32.88 -9.24
N ALA A 208 -13.34 31.57 -9.11
CA ALA A 208 -12.07 30.88 -9.31
C ALA A 208 -12.27 29.60 -10.10
N ARG A 209 -11.40 29.34 -11.08
CA ARG A 209 -11.41 28.11 -11.87
C ARG A 209 -10.46 27.10 -11.24
N VAL A 210 -11.01 25.99 -10.75
CA VAL A 210 -10.24 24.88 -10.18
C VAL A 210 -10.27 23.66 -11.11
N TYR A 211 -9.13 22.99 -11.24
CA TYR A 211 -9.04 21.73 -11.97
C TYR A 211 -9.04 20.59 -10.96
N GLY A 212 -10.08 19.75 -11.00
CA GLY A 212 -10.19 18.58 -10.13
C GLY A 212 -9.16 17.52 -10.49
N GLY A 213 -8.46 16.99 -9.48
CA GLY A 213 -7.53 15.86 -9.58
C GLY A 213 -8.14 14.54 -9.14
#